data_AF-A0A520D8I5-F1
#
_entry.id   AF-A0A520D8I5-F1
#
_cell.length_a   1.000
_cell.length_b   1.000
_cell.length_c   1.000
_cell.angle_alpha   90.00
_cell.angle_beta   90.00
_cell.angle_gamma   90.00
#
_symmetry.space_group_name_H-M   'P 1'
#
loop_
_entity.id
_entity.type
_entity.pdbx_description
1 polymer ?
#
loop_
_entity_poly.entity_id
_entity_poly.type
_entity_poly.pdbx_seq_one_letter_code
_entity_poly.pdbx_strand_id
1 'polypeptide(L)'
;VWESAVKIDDLGWTCEMKIPYSALRFSGKDVQNWGLNFSRRIQRSNTQTFWNFVNPTVNGFINQEGLWMGVKDIKPPLRLSFSPYISAYVNHYPANIPGVKNTTSRFNGGMDVKYGINNSFTLDMTLVPDFGQVQSDNRILNLTPFEVKFNENRQFFTEGTELFNKGDLFYSKRIGSIPAYSDYSQINSGDKIIKDQTEAKVLNATKISGRTAKGLGIGIFNAITNSMQTEVEDANGNLREVETQPLTNYNILVFDQSLKNNSSATFINTNVLRQGSAYDANVSALLFNLNNKGNKYFVNGGGKMSYLRGNETSTGYSYTLRLGKQSGNFTWSYNQVYADDKFDPSDMGFFTNNNFLDQRIGFGYNIYKPSKWYNEWQNWFNTSYSRRAAPGDYQSFGLEGGSYVRFKNLWSAEIDLNYDAKANDFYEARNGQIYKAPENFTIGLYINPNRAKAYNFGGNVRYREQQLFKGKSYNFYLFQNFRLNDKIAFGLDLNFNPNYNYVN
;
A
#
# COMPACT_ATOMS: atom_id res chain seq x y z
N VAL A 1 14.55 -18.36 9.59
CA VAL A 1 15.77 -17.69 9.07
C VAL A 1 16.50 -18.68 8.17
N TRP A 2 17.07 -18.24 7.04
CA TRP A 2 17.88 -19.08 6.12
C TRP A 2 19.37 -18.81 6.35
N GLU A 3 20.23 -19.75 5.98
CA GLU A 3 21.69 -19.62 6.05
C GLU A 3 22.26 -19.41 4.64
N SER A 4 23.35 -18.66 4.50
CA SER A 4 24.13 -18.63 3.26
C SER A 4 25.61 -18.40 3.47
N ALA A 5 26.39 -18.88 2.51
CA ALA A 5 27.79 -18.52 2.34
C ALA A 5 28.00 -17.92 0.94
N VAL A 6 28.82 -16.88 0.85
CA VAL A 6 29.21 -16.26 -0.42
C VAL A 6 30.72 -16.30 -0.53
N LYS A 7 31.22 -16.73 -1.69
CA LYS A 7 32.64 -16.70 -2.05
C LYS A 7 32.83 -15.93 -3.34
N ILE A 8 33.88 -15.12 -3.40
CA ILE A 8 34.31 -14.44 -4.62
C ILE A 8 35.61 -15.09 -5.09
N ASP A 9 35.68 -15.44 -6.36
CA ASP A 9 36.84 -15.99 -7.06
C ASP A 9 36.99 -15.33 -8.44
N ASP A 10 37.94 -15.83 -9.24
CA ASP A 10 38.28 -15.28 -10.56
C ASP A 10 37.12 -15.38 -11.57
N LEU A 11 36.14 -16.27 -11.36
CA LEU A 11 34.95 -16.41 -12.21
C LEU A 11 33.81 -15.47 -11.76
N GLY A 12 33.81 -15.04 -10.51
CA GLY A 12 32.88 -14.07 -9.93
C GLY A 12 32.46 -14.45 -8.53
N TRP A 13 31.21 -14.13 -8.17
CA TRP A 13 30.64 -14.53 -6.88
C TRP A 13 29.78 -15.78 -7.02
N THR A 14 29.92 -16.68 -6.05
CA THR A 14 29.11 -17.88 -5.85
C THR A 14 28.41 -17.75 -4.50
N CYS A 15 27.12 -18.10 -4.46
CA CYS A 15 26.32 -18.11 -3.22
C CYS A 15 25.69 -19.48 -3.06
N GLU A 16 25.84 -20.05 -1.86
CA GLU A 16 25.10 -21.22 -1.42
C GLU A 16 24.07 -20.76 -0.38
N MET A 17 22.82 -21.21 -0.55
CA MET A 17 21.72 -20.89 0.35
C MET A 17 21.09 -22.17 0.89
N LYS A 18 20.92 -22.24 2.20
CA LYS A 18 20.20 -23.32 2.90
C LYS A 18 18.91 -22.76 3.49
N ILE A 19 17.80 -23.10 2.86
CA ILE A 19 16.46 -22.67 3.27
C ILE A 19 15.83 -23.79 4.09
N PRO A 20 15.59 -23.62 5.40
CA PRO A 20 15.00 -24.67 6.21
C PRO A 20 13.53 -24.90 5.83
N TYR A 21 13.07 -26.15 5.85
CA TYR A 21 11.67 -26.49 5.56
C TYR A 21 10.67 -25.83 6.51
N SER A 22 11.08 -25.48 7.73
CA SER A 22 10.25 -24.69 8.66
C SER A 22 9.92 -23.29 8.16
N ALA A 23 10.70 -22.74 7.21
CA ALA A 23 10.42 -21.47 6.57
C ALA A 23 9.46 -21.58 5.36
N LEU A 24 9.14 -22.79 4.90
CA LEU A 24 8.29 -23.03 3.73
C LEU A 24 6.93 -23.62 4.16
N ARG A 25 5.86 -23.23 3.46
CA ARG A 25 4.53 -23.82 3.61
C ARG A 25 4.30 -24.81 2.47
N PHE A 26 4.30 -26.11 2.76
CA PHE A 26 4.11 -27.15 1.74
C PHE A 26 3.20 -28.28 2.24
N SER A 27 2.73 -29.11 1.32
CA SER A 27 1.81 -30.20 1.63
C SER A 27 2.51 -31.35 2.36
N GLY A 28 1.78 -32.23 3.04
CA GLY A 28 2.31 -33.46 3.60
C GLY A 28 2.23 -34.66 2.65
N LYS A 29 2.11 -34.43 1.33
CA LYS A 29 2.02 -35.51 0.33
C LYS A 29 3.38 -36.20 0.19
N ASP A 30 3.37 -37.52 -0.03
CA ASP A 30 4.58 -38.32 -0.20
C ASP A 30 5.44 -37.89 -1.38
N VAL A 31 4.79 -37.51 -2.49
CA VAL A 31 5.44 -36.95 -3.69
C VAL A 31 4.79 -35.62 -4.04
N GLN A 32 5.62 -34.60 -4.24
CA GLN A 32 5.20 -33.22 -4.48
C GLN A 32 5.94 -32.65 -5.69
N ASN A 33 5.24 -31.78 -6.42
CA ASN A 33 5.81 -31.02 -7.52
C ASN A 33 5.73 -29.55 -7.16
N TRP A 34 6.85 -28.83 -7.21
CA TRP A 34 6.94 -27.42 -6.84
C TRP A 34 7.20 -26.57 -8.07
N GLY A 35 6.56 -25.39 -8.11
CA GLY A 35 6.99 -24.32 -9.02
C GLY A 35 8.29 -23.70 -8.49
N LEU A 36 9.28 -23.53 -9.37
CA LEU A 36 10.57 -22.95 -9.01
C LEU A 36 11.12 -22.12 -10.17
N ASN A 37 11.72 -20.98 -9.87
CA ASN A 37 12.55 -20.27 -10.82
C ASN A 37 13.69 -19.53 -10.10
N PHE A 38 14.84 -19.46 -10.75
CA PHE A 38 16.00 -18.71 -10.24
C PHE A 38 16.25 -17.52 -11.16
N SER A 39 16.41 -16.34 -10.57
CA SER A 39 16.77 -15.11 -11.29
C SER A 39 18.10 -14.59 -10.78
N ARG A 40 19.06 -14.37 -11.69
CA ARG A 40 20.35 -13.75 -11.37
C ARG A 40 20.45 -12.42 -12.10
N ARG A 41 20.62 -11.33 -11.35
CA ARG A 41 20.93 -10.00 -11.90
C ARG A 41 22.43 -9.75 -11.79
N ILE A 42 23.06 -9.38 -12.90
CA ILE A 42 24.50 -9.14 -13.01
C ILE A 42 24.72 -7.67 -13.35
N GLN A 43 25.18 -6.91 -12.36
CA GLN A 43 25.20 -5.44 -12.42
C GLN A 43 26.30 -4.94 -13.36
N ARG A 44 27.44 -5.63 -13.41
CA ARG A 44 28.57 -5.30 -14.30
C ARG A 44 28.23 -5.34 -15.80
N SER A 45 27.24 -6.15 -16.18
CA SER A 45 26.75 -6.27 -17.56
C SER A 45 25.33 -5.70 -17.71
N ASN A 46 24.70 -5.29 -16.61
CA ASN A 46 23.29 -4.92 -16.52
C ASN A 46 22.37 -5.97 -17.17
N THR A 47 22.65 -7.26 -16.92
CA THR A 47 21.87 -8.39 -17.46
C THR A 47 21.09 -9.08 -16.36
N GLN A 48 19.97 -9.69 -16.72
CA GLN A 48 19.20 -10.58 -15.85
C GLN A 48 18.98 -11.90 -16.58
N THR A 49 19.25 -13.00 -15.90
CA THR A 49 19.13 -14.35 -16.44
C THR A 49 18.19 -15.17 -15.58
N PHE A 50 17.40 -16.04 -16.21
CA PHE A 50 16.46 -16.92 -15.53
C PHE A 50 16.81 -18.39 -15.80
N TRP A 51 16.62 -19.26 -14.81
CA TRP A 51 16.76 -20.70 -15.00
C TRP A 51 15.68 -21.25 -15.92
N ASN A 52 14.41 -20.99 -15.61
CA ASN A 52 13.31 -21.28 -16.52
C ASN A 52 13.00 -20.05 -17.38
N PHE A 53 12.76 -20.27 -18.68
CA PHE A 53 12.50 -19.19 -19.64
C PHE A 53 11.27 -18.37 -19.23
N VAL A 54 11.45 -17.06 -19.07
CA VAL A 54 10.38 -16.10 -18.80
C VAL A 54 10.13 -15.30 -20.07
N ASN A 55 8.93 -15.42 -20.62
CA ASN A 55 8.53 -14.65 -21.79
C ASN A 55 8.04 -13.25 -21.38
N PRO A 56 8.73 -12.16 -21.78
CA PRO A 56 8.33 -10.79 -21.45
C PRO A 56 6.96 -10.40 -22.01
N THR A 57 6.45 -11.11 -23.02
CA THR A 57 5.14 -10.82 -23.61
C THR A 57 3.98 -11.41 -22.81
N VAL A 58 4.23 -12.30 -21.86
CA VAL A 58 3.22 -12.96 -21.02
C VAL A 58 3.16 -12.27 -19.66
N ASN A 59 1.96 -11.93 -19.21
CA ASN A 59 1.78 -11.31 -17.91
C ASN A 59 1.98 -12.33 -16.78
N GLY A 60 2.76 -11.93 -15.77
CA GLY A 60 3.05 -12.69 -14.56
C GLY A 60 4.37 -13.48 -14.61
N PHE A 61 5.06 -13.54 -13.46
CA PHE A 61 6.30 -14.30 -13.29
C PHE A 61 6.03 -15.70 -12.74
N ILE A 62 5.19 -15.82 -11.70
CA ILE A 62 4.90 -17.08 -10.99
C ILE A 62 4.25 -18.14 -11.90
N ASN A 63 3.42 -17.71 -12.85
CA ASN A 63 2.80 -18.59 -13.85
C ASN A 63 3.78 -19.11 -14.92
N GLN A 64 5.04 -18.66 -14.91
CA GLN A 64 6.10 -19.07 -15.83
C GLN A 64 7.26 -19.76 -15.09
N GLU A 65 7.00 -20.31 -13.91
CA GLU A 65 7.98 -21.10 -13.15
C GLU A 65 8.24 -22.45 -13.81
N GLY A 66 9.45 -22.97 -13.64
CA GLY A 66 9.78 -24.34 -13.99
C GLY A 66 9.21 -25.30 -12.96
N LEU A 67 9.02 -26.57 -13.34
CA LEU A 67 8.43 -27.57 -12.46
C LEU A 67 9.53 -28.47 -11.86
N TRP A 68 9.75 -28.35 -10.56
CA TRP A 68 10.60 -29.26 -9.81
C TRP A 68 9.78 -30.50 -9.41
N MET A 69 9.98 -31.58 -10.15
CA MET A 69 9.25 -32.83 -10.01
C MET A 69 9.92 -33.78 -9.00
N GLY A 70 9.12 -34.61 -8.34
CA GLY A 70 9.62 -35.75 -7.57
C GLY A 70 10.22 -35.40 -6.21
N VAL A 71 9.83 -34.26 -5.62
CA VAL A 71 10.20 -33.92 -4.25
C VAL A 71 9.49 -34.90 -3.32
N LYS A 72 10.26 -35.73 -2.61
CA LYS A 72 9.76 -36.79 -1.74
C LYS A 72 10.50 -36.81 -0.40
N ASP A 73 9.97 -37.59 0.55
CA ASP A 73 10.58 -37.81 1.87
C ASP A 73 10.75 -36.53 2.71
N ILE A 74 9.91 -35.52 2.45
CA ILE A 74 9.86 -34.27 3.22
C ILE A 74 8.61 -34.21 4.10
N LYS A 75 8.80 -33.90 5.37
CA LYS A 75 7.70 -33.76 6.34
C LYS A 75 7.56 -32.30 6.77
N PRO A 76 6.36 -31.70 6.67
CA PRO A 76 6.14 -30.37 7.21
C PRO A 76 6.35 -30.41 8.73
N PRO A 77 7.25 -29.59 9.29
CA PRO A 77 7.48 -29.57 10.74
C PRO A 77 6.26 -28.97 11.46
N LEU A 78 6.14 -29.26 12.77
CA LEU A 78 5.20 -28.54 13.62
C LEU A 78 5.57 -27.05 13.61
N ARG A 79 4.60 -26.21 13.23
CA ARG A 79 4.79 -24.75 13.17
C ARG A 79 4.17 -24.13 14.41
N LEU A 80 4.86 -24.23 15.54
CA LEU A 80 4.42 -23.63 16.80
C LEU A 80 5.54 -22.72 17.33
N SER A 81 5.20 -21.47 17.63
CA SER A 81 6.11 -20.50 18.21
C SER A 81 5.39 -19.67 19.26
N PHE A 82 6.03 -19.53 20.41
CA PHE A 82 5.62 -18.62 21.49
C PHE A 82 6.72 -17.59 21.67
N SER A 83 6.34 -16.32 21.72
CA SER A 83 7.26 -15.20 21.94
C SER A 83 6.71 -14.32 23.06
N PRO A 84 6.88 -14.72 24.33
CA PRO A 84 6.53 -13.88 25.46
C PRO A 84 7.50 -12.71 25.56
N TYR A 85 7.02 -11.56 26.00
CA TYR A 85 7.86 -10.41 26.26
C TYR A 85 7.38 -9.62 27.47
N ILE A 86 8.31 -8.90 28.07
CA ILE A 86 8.08 -7.97 29.16
C ILE A 86 8.82 -6.68 28.79
N SER A 87 8.15 -5.55 28.92
CA SER A 87 8.74 -4.23 28.70
C SER A 87 8.45 -3.29 29.87
N ALA A 88 9.42 -2.44 30.16
CA ALA A 88 9.31 -1.39 31.16
C ALA A 88 9.82 -0.08 30.54
N TYR A 89 9.00 0.96 30.60
CA TYR A 89 9.30 2.29 30.10
C TYR A 89 9.39 3.25 31.27
N VAL A 90 10.37 4.15 31.22
CA VAL A 90 10.49 5.28 32.14
C VAL A 90 10.65 6.53 31.27
N ASN A 91 9.63 7.37 31.26
CA ASN A 91 9.67 8.64 30.55
C ASN A 91 9.89 9.77 31.55
N HIS A 92 10.80 10.68 31.22
CA HIS A 92 11.02 11.90 31.97
C HIS A 92 10.60 13.10 31.11
N TYR A 93 9.59 13.84 31.56
CA TYR A 93 9.11 15.05 30.91
C TYR A 93 9.13 16.19 31.93
N PRO A 94 10.07 17.13 31.86
CA PRO A 94 10.17 18.23 32.82
C PRO A 94 9.12 19.30 32.49
N ALA A 95 7.86 19.01 32.81
CA ALA A 95 6.74 19.90 32.53
C ALA A 95 6.79 21.18 33.39
N ASN A 96 7.47 21.15 34.55
CA ASN A 96 7.56 22.26 35.51
C ASN A 96 6.17 22.80 35.95
N ILE A 97 5.15 21.95 35.91
CA ILE A 97 3.79 22.25 36.37
C ILE A 97 3.64 21.69 37.80
N PRO A 98 3.26 22.50 38.80
CA PRO A 98 2.98 22.01 40.15
C PRO A 98 1.96 20.87 40.14
N GLY A 99 2.28 19.75 40.79
CA GLY A 99 1.39 18.58 40.89
C GLY A 99 1.55 17.53 39.78
N VAL A 100 2.20 17.85 38.65
CA VAL A 100 2.45 16.89 37.57
C VAL A 100 3.80 16.20 37.79
N LYS A 101 3.81 14.87 37.91
CA LYS A 101 5.06 14.11 38.06
C LYS A 101 5.89 14.20 36.78
N ASN A 102 7.13 14.68 36.90
CA ASN A 102 8.07 14.73 35.77
C ASN A 102 8.53 13.35 35.29
N THR A 103 8.24 12.27 36.03
CA THR A 103 8.63 10.91 35.67
C THR A 103 7.41 10.00 35.68
N THR A 104 7.18 9.30 34.58
CA THR A 104 6.13 8.28 34.43
C THR A 104 6.76 6.94 34.10
N SER A 105 6.32 5.88 34.77
CA SER A 105 6.76 4.52 34.48
C SER A 105 5.60 3.68 33.99
N ARG A 106 5.83 2.82 32.99
CA ARG A 106 4.84 1.89 32.44
C ARG A 106 5.45 0.51 32.35
N PHE A 107 4.72 -0.50 32.82
CA PHE A 107 5.07 -1.90 32.65
C PHE A 107 4.08 -2.56 31.70
N ASN A 108 4.57 -3.38 30.78
CA ASN A 108 3.74 -4.16 29.87
C ASN A 108 4.27 -5.59 29.78
N GLY A 109 3.36 -6.55 29.65
CA GLY A 109 3.69 -7.95 29.45
C GLY A 109 2.71 -8.51 28.44
N GLY A 110 3.24 -9.23 27.45
CA GLY A 110 2.44 -9.78 26.37
C GLY A 110 3.06 -11.06 25.82
N MET A 111 2.37 -11.63 24.84
CA MET A 111 2.79 -12.86 24.20
C MET A 111 2.27 -12.93 22.79
N ASP A 112 3.16 -13.26 21.87
CA ASP A 112 2.79 -13.62 20.51
C ASP A 112 2.78 -15.15 20.36
N VAL A 113 1.77 -15.66 19.66
CA VAL A 113 1.56 -17.08 19.39
C VAL A 113 1.37 -17.27 17.90
N LYS A 114 2.20 -18.12 17.30
CA LYS A 114 2.00 -18.59 15.93
C LYS A 114 1.84 -20.09 15.91
N TYR A 115 0.70 -20.55 15.41
CA TYR A 115 0.36 -21.96 15.35
C TYR A 115 -0.18 -22.36 13.97
N GLY A 116 0.54 -23.23 13.27
CA GLY A 116 0.07 -23.86 12.04
C GLY A 116 -0.94 -24.95 12.33
N ILE A 117 -2.24 -24.59 12.41
CA ILE A 117 -3.38 -25.49 12.65
C ILE A 117 -3.30 -26.75 11.76
N ASN A 118 -2.93 -26.56 10.49
CA ASN A 118 -2.60 -27.65 9.56
C ASN A 118 -1.66 -27.09 8.47
N ASN A 119 -1.37 -27.87 7.41
CA ASN A 119 -0.49 -27.44 6.31
C ASN A 119 -0.99 -26.20 5.56
N SER A 120 -2.28 -25.90 5.65
CA SER A 120 -2.95 -24.84 4.89
C SER A 120 -3.29 -23.62 5.73
N PHE A 121 -3.55 -23.80 7.04
CA PHE A 121 -4.05 -22.77 7.95
C PHE A 121 -3.06 -22.43 9.05
N THR A 122 -2.99 -21.15 9.40
CA THR A 122 -2.14 -20.61 10.46
C THR A 122 -2.96 -19.65 11.32
N LEU A 123 -2.85 -19.85 12.63
CA LEU A 123 -3.25 -18.95 13.69
C LEU A 123 -2.06 -18.06 14.03
N ASP A 124 -2.27 -16.75 14.04
CA ASP A 124 -1.32 -15.75 14.51
C ASP A 124 -2.07 -14.87 15.51
N MET A 125 -1.62 -14.84 16.76
CA MET A 125 -2.29 -14.16 17.86
C MET A 125 -1.28 -13.35 18.65
N THR A 126 -1.66 -12.14 19.03
CA THR A 126 -0.90 -11.28 19.93
C THR A 126 -1.77 -10.87 21.12
N LEU A 127 -1.22 -11.01 22.32
CA LEU A 127 -1.85 -10.63 23.58
C LEU A 127 -1.15 -9.40 24.15
N VAL A 128 -1.94 -8.36 24.43
CA VAL A 128 -1.51 -7.07 24.98
C VAL A 128 -0.29 -6.49 24.24
N PRO A 129 -0.29 -6.43 22.89
CA PRO A 129 0.87 -6.08 22.08
C PRO A 129 1.54 -4.77 22.52
N ASP A 130 2.88 -4.73 22.40
CA ASP A 130 3.67 -3.53 22.66
C ASP A 130 4.06 -2.88 21.34
N PHE A 131 3.32 -1.85 20.98
CA PHE A 131 3.62 -1.03 19.81
C PHE A 131 4.56 0.15 20.14
N GLY A 132 5.05 0.25 21.37
CA GLY A 132 6.02 1.30 21.75
C GLY A 132 7.39 1.16 21.11
N GLN A 133 7.74 -0.03 20.58
CA GLN A 133 9.02 -0.29 19.91
C GLN A 133 8.98 -0.06 18.39
N VAL A 134 7.81 0.19 17.81
CA VAL A 134 7.73 0.42 16.36
C VAL A 134 8.07 1.86 16.01
N GLN A 135 8.56 2.05 14.79
CA GLN A 135 8.85 3.38 14.27
C GLN A 135 7.61 4.28 14.38
N SER A 136 7.77 5.40 15.08
CA SER A 136 6.75 6.45 15.17
C SER A 136 6.45 7.04 13.79
N ASP A 137 5.18 7.37 13.56
CA ASP A 137 4.78 7.99 12.32
C ASP A 137 5.39 9.40 12.19
N ASN A 138 5.75 9.78 10.97
CA ASN A 138 6.28 11.11 10.71
C ASN A 138 5.22 12.17 11.02
N ARG A 139 5.62 13.24 11.70
CA ARG A 139 4.77 14.43 11.85
C ARG A 139 4.70 15.16 10.52
N ILE A 140 3.60 14.98 9.81
CA ILE A 140 3.36 15.64 8.53
C ILE A 140 2.35 16.76 8.79
N LEU A 141 2.76 18.01 8.49
CA LEU A 141 1.82 19.12 8.41
C LEU A 141 0.95 18.90 7.19
N ASN A 142 -0.25 18.38 7.40
CA ASN A 142 -1.21 18.16 6.34
C ASN A 142 -2.22 19.29 6.32
N LEU A 143 -2.21 20.08 5.25
CA LEU A 143 -3.17 21.16 5.02
C LEU A 143 -4.34 20.71 4.14
N THR A 144 -4.26 19.50 3.57
CA THR A 144 -5.33 18.93 2.76
C THR A 144 -6.52 18.51 3.62
N PRO A 145 -7.73 18.43 3.05
CA PRO A 145 -8.92 17.94 3.76
C PRO A 145 -8.88 16.42 4.03
N PHE A 146 -7.92 15.70 3.47
CA PHE A 146 -7.86 14.23 3.51
C PHE A 146 -6.88 13.75 4.56
N GLU A 147 -7.16 12.61 5.20
CA GLU A 147 -6.20 12.00 6.11
C GLU A 147 -4.92 11.52 5.39
N VAL A 148 -3.80 11.56 6.09
CA VAL A 148 -2.53 11.02 5.59
C VAL A 148 -2.49 9.52 5.85
N LYS A 149 -2.22 8.75 4.80
CA LYS A 149 -2.00 7.30 4.95
C LYS A 149 -0.59 7.03 5.46
N PHE A 150 -0.48 6.53 6.68
CA PHE A 150 0.77 6.03 7.26
C PHE A 150 1.01 4.55 6.91
N ASN A 151 2.28 4.18 6.76
CA ASN A 151 2.67 2.79 6.61
C ASN A 151 2.49 2.03 7.94
N GLU A 152 2.20 0.74 7.83
CA GLU A 152 2.15 -0.15 8.99
C GLU A 152 3.54 -0.73 9.26
N ASN A 153 4.03 -0.57 10.49
CA ASN A 153 5.34 -1.03 10.93
C ASN A 153 5.25 -2.12 12.00
N ARG A 154 4.04 -2.39 12.53
CA ARG A 154 3.81 -3.44 13.53
C ARG A 154 3.82 -4.79 12.86
N GLN A 155 4.79 -5.64 13.22
CA GLN A 155 5.03 -6.93 12.57
C GLN A 155 3.76 -7.77 12.40
N PHE A 156 2.91 -7.84 13.44
CA PHE A 156 1.63 -8.54 13.41
C PHE A 156 0.72 -8.07 12.26
N PHE A 157 0.67 -6.78 11.96
CA PHE A 157 -0.17 -6.23 10.89
C PHE A 157 0.50 -6.21 9.51
N THR A 158 1.77 -6.58 9.41
CA THR A 158 2.49 -6.70 8.14
C THR A 158 2.57 -8.13 7.61
N GLU A 159 2.49 -9.14 8.49
CA GLU A 159 2.68 -10.55 8.13
C GLU A 159 1.36 -11.29 7.90
N GLY A 160 1.28 -12.06 6.82
CA GLY A 160 0.11 -12.91 6.53
C GLY A 160 -1.17 -12.10 6.27
N THR A 161 -1.05 -10.92 5.66
CA THR A 161 -2.15 -9.99 5.42
C THR A 161 -2.76 -10.08 4.03
N GLU A 162 -2.30 -11.01 3.19
CA GLU A 162 -2.66 -11.07 1.77
C GLU A 162 -4.17 -11.28 1.54
N LEU A 163 -4.83 -12.04 2.41
CA LEU A 163 -6.29 -12.22 2.36
C LEU A 163 -7.04 -11.00 2.91
N PHE A 164 -6.51 -10.34 3.94
CA PHE A 164 -7.18 -9.21 4.61
C PHE A 164 -7.09 -7.90 3.83
N ASN A 165 -6.07 -7.75 2.96
CA ASN A 165 -5.89 -6.56 2.12
C ASN A 165 -6.79 -6.56 0.85
N LYS A 166 -7.66 -7.56 0.68
CA LYS A 166 -8.56 -7.65 -0.48
C LYS A 166 -9.55 -6.48 -0.49
N GLY A 167 -9.63 -5.78 -1.61
CA GLY A 167 -10.57 -4.66 -1.78
C GLY A 167 -10.21 -3.41 -0.99
N ASP A 168 -9.00 -3.30 -0.45
CA ASP A 168 -8.49 -2.11 0.26
C ASP A 168 -9.39 -1.66 1.43
N LEU A 169 -10.06 -2.61 2.10
CA LEU A 169 -10.93 -2.36 3.24
C LEU A 169 -10.23 -2.44 4.59
N PHE A 170 -8.93 -2.72 4.61
CA PHE A 170 -8.16 -2.87 5.82
C PHE A 170 -7.00 -1.88 5.88
N TYR A 171 -7.11 -0.94 6.80
CA TYR A 171 -6.09 0.00 7.21
C TYR A 171 -5.81 -0.23 8.70
N SER A 172 -4.83 -1.09 8.99
CA SER A 172 -4.54 -1.61 10.33
C SER A 172 -4.28 -0.53 11.38
N LYS A 173 -3.86 0.68 10.99
CA LYS A 173 -3.66 1.84 11.88
C LYS A 173 -4.94 2.33 12.56
N ARG A 174 -6.12 1.94 12.06
CA ARG A 174 -7.40 2.12 12.78
C ARG A 174 -7.43 1.38 14.11
N ILE A 175 -6.65 0.31 14.25
CA ILE A 175 -6.62 -0.54 15.43
C ILE A 175 -5.49 -0.07 16.34
N GLY A 176 -5.84 0.67 17.39
CA GLY A 176 -4.93 1.07 18.46
C GLY A 176 -3.92 2.15 18.12
N SER A 177 -4.19 2.97 17.10
CA SER A 177 -3.46 4.21 16.85
C SER A 177 -4.41 5.36 16.57
N ILE A 178 -5.11 5.36 15.43
CA ILE A 178 -5.99 6.48 15.03
C ILE A 178 -7.44 5.99 15.03
N PRO A 179 -8.24 6.29 16.06
CA PRO A 179 -9.62 5.85 16.08
C PRO A 179 -10.46 6.62 15.06
N ALA A 180 -11.41 5.92 14.43
CA ALA A 180 -12.37 6.55 13.52
C ALA A 180 -13.50 7.27 14.28
N TYR A 181 -13.71 6.91 15.55
CA TYR A 181 -14.75 7.46 16.41
C TYR A 181 -14.11 8.06 17.66
N SER A 182 -14.49 9.29 17.98
CA SER A 182 -14.22 9.91 19.28
C SER A 182 -15.38 10.80 19.66
N ASP A 183 -15.80 10.74 20.92
CA ASP A 183 -16.93 11.51 21.44
C ASP A 183 -16.50 12.35 22.64
N TYR A 184 -16.44 13.66 22.44
CA TYR A 184 -16.11 14.65 23.47
C TYR A 184 -17.36 15.39 23.98
N SER A 185 -18.56 14.95 23.61
CA SER A 185 -19.82 15.66 23.93
C SER A 185 -20.12 15.78 25.42
N GLN A 186 -19.54 14.91 26.26
CA GLN A 186 -19.69 14.95 27.71
C GLN A 186 -18.73 15.95 28.39
N ILE A 187 -17.82 16.58 27.64
CA ILE A 187 -16.90 17.62 28.13
C ILE A 187 -17.56 18.99 27.94
N ASN A 188 -17.72 19.74 29.03
CA ASN A 188 -18.35 21.05 28.98
C ASN A 188 -17.38 22.12 28.44
N SER A 189 -17.89 23.20 27.86
CA SER A 189 -17.03 24.28 27.31
C SER A 189 -16.15 25.00 28.33
N GLY A 190 -16.41 24.84 29.63
CA GLY A 190 -15.60 25.38 30.73
C GLY A 190 -14.60 24.38 31.31
N ASP A 191 -14.65 23.12 30.90
CA ASP A 191 -13.73 22.09 31.40
C ASP A 191 -12.37 22.20 30.70
N LYS A 192 -11.30 21.97 31.46
CA LYS A 192 -9.94 21.95 30.93
C LYS A 192 -9.47 20.52 30.73
N ILE A 193 -9.04 20.18 29.51
CA ILE A 193 -8.45 18.87 29.23
C ILE A 193 -7.04 18.81 29.84
N ILE A 194 -6.84 17.91 30.79
CA ILE A 194 -5.55 17.68 31.46
C ILE A 194 -4.74 16.62 30.73
N LYS A 195 -5.42 15.55 30.30
CA LYS A 195 -4.80 14.44 29.59
C LYS A 195 -5.80 13.81 28.64
N ASP A 196 -5.46 13.78 27.36
CA ASP A 196 -6.22 13.07 26.34
C ASP A 196 -5.43 11.85 25.88
N GLN A 197 -6.10 10.70 25.83
CA GLN A 197 -5.52 9.51 25.23
C GLN A 197 -5.70 9.65 23.72
N THR A 198 -4.62 9.54 22.96
CA THR A 198 -4.67 9.64 21.50
C THR A 198 -4.59 8.28 20.80
N GLU A 199 -4.32 7.20 21.56
CA GLU A 199 -4.16 5.84 21.04
C GLU A 199 -4.89 4.83 21.94
N ALA A 200 -5.73 3.98 21.34
CA ALA A 200 -6.41 2.93 22.08
C ALA A 200 -5.45 1.77 22.37
N LYS A 201 -5.40 1.29 23.62
CA LYS A 201 -4.62 0.10 23.95
C LYS A 201 -5.25 -1.15 23.32
N VAL A 202 -4.54 -1.83 22.42
CA VAL A 202 -4.97 -3.13 21.90
C VAL A 202 -4.83 -4.19 23.00
N LEU A 203 -5.94 -4.86 23.33
CA LEU A 203 -6.00 -5.93 24.32
C LEU A 203 -5.54 -7.25 23.71
N ASN A 204 -6.00 -7.54 22.50
CA ASN A 204 -5.55 -8.68 21.72
C ASN A 204 -5.79 -8.43 20.22
N ALA A 205 -5.09 -9.19 19.40
CA ALA A 205 -5.46 -9.38 18.00
C ALA A 205 -5.16 -10.81 17.56
N THR A 206 -6.02 -11.36 16.71
CA THR A 206 -5.99 -12.73 16.24
C THR A 206 -6.28 -12.79 14.75
N LYS A 207 -5.48 -13.57 14.02
CA LYS A 207 -5.67 -13.90 12.60
C LYS A 207 -5.68 -15.41 12.44
N ILE A 208 -6.67 -15.92 11.74
CA ILE A 208 -6.66 -17.28 11.20
C ILE A 208 -6.73 -17.13 9.69
N SER A 209 -5.70 -17.60 8.99
CA SER A 209 -5.65 -17.50 7.54
C SER A 209 -5.07 -18.74 6.90
N GLY A 210 -5.55 -19.07 5.71
CA GLY A 210 -5.07 -20.22 4.98
C GLY A 210 -5.80 -20.47 3.67
N ARG A 211 -5.28 -21.40 2.87
CA ARG A 211 -5.89 -21.81 1.60
C ARG A 211 -5.98 -23.32 1.48
N THR A 212 -7.19 -23.82 1.24
CA THR A 212 -7.46 -25.24 1.04
C THR A 212 -6.81 -25.76 -0.26
N ALA A 213 -6.65 -27.07 -0.37
CA ALA A 213 -6.14 -27.71 -1.59
C ALA A 213 -7.00 -27.45 -2.84
N LYS A 214 -8.29 -27.13 -2.67
CA LYS A 214 -9.21 -26.75 -3.76
C LYS A 214 -9.17 -25.25 -4.10
N GLY A 215 -8.26 -24.49 -3.48
CA GLY A 215 -8.05 -23.08 -3.79
C GLY A 215 -8.93 -22.09 -3.02
N LEU A 216 -9.81 -22.55 -2.12
CA LEU A 216 -10.57 -21.64 -1.24
C LEU A 216 -9.65 -21.10 -0.14
N GLY A 217 -9.39 -19.79 -0.18
CA GLY A 217 -8.76 -19.02 0.88
C GLY A 217 -9.79 -18.59 1.90
N ILE A 218 -9.50 -18.77 3.19
CA ILE A 218 -10.34 -18.30 4.28
C ILE A 218 -9.47 -17.47 5.21
N GLY A 219 -9.91 -16.26 5.52
CA GLY A 219 -9.27 -15.34 6.46
C GLY A 219 -10.28 -14.87 7.50
N ILE A 220 -9.93 -14.98 8.78
CA ILE A 220 -10.68 -14.46 9.92
C ILE A 220 -9.71 -13.60 10.72
N PHE A 221 -10.06 -12.34 10.95
CA PHE A 221 -9.32 -11.41 11.79
C PHE A 221 -10.24 -10.92 12.89
N ASN A 222 -9.71 -10.82 14.11
CA ASN A 222 -10.35 -10.17 15.24
C ASN A 222 -9.32 -9.32 16.00
N ALA A 223 -9.69 -8.14 16.47
CA ALA A 223 -8.90 -7.39 17.44
C ALA A 223 -9.81 -6.61 18.37
N ILE A 224 -9.39 -6.46 19.62
CA ILE A 224 -10.14 -5.71 20.62
C ILE A 224 -9.25 -4.61 21.18
N THR A 225 -9.75 -3.38 21.19
CA THR A 225 -9.13 -2.25 21.88
C THR A 225 -9.89 -1.90 23.14
N ASN A 226 -9.16 -1.51 24.18
CA ASN A 226 -9.74 -0.96 25.39
C ASN A 226 -10.44 0.38 25.11
N SER A 227 -11.31 0.82 26.03
CA SER A 227 -11.83 2.18 25.98
C SER A 227 -10.73 3.21 26.18
N MET A 228 -10.92 4.38 25.56
CA MET A 228 -10.09 5.57 25.74
C MET A 228 -10.80 6.54 26.66
N GLN A 229 -10.03 7.13 27.56
CA GLN A 229 -10.52 8.07 28.57
C GLN A 229 -9.75 9.38 28.46
N THR A 230 -10.47 10.49 28.61
CA THR A 230 -9.92 11.85 28.74
C THR A 230 -10.11 12.34 30.15
N GLU A 231 -9.03 12.79 30.77
CA GLU A 231 -9.05 13.41 32.09
C GLU A 231 -9.31 14.91 31.93
N VAL A 232 -10.39 15.39 32.55
CA VAL A 232 -10.81 16.78 32.50
C VAL A 232 -10.93 17.36 33.91
N GLU A 233 -10.60 18.64 34.04
CA GLU A 233 -10.76 19.44 35.25
C GLU A 233 -11.97 20.38 35.07
N ASP A 234 -12.93 20.32 35.98
CA ASP A 234 -14.09 21.23 35.97
C ASP A 234 -13.73 22.64 36.48
N ALA A 235 -14.67 23.59 36.39
CA ALA A 235 -14.46 24.96 36.85
C ALA A 235 -14.20 25.10 38.37
N ASN A 236 -14.50 24.06 39.16
CA ASN A 236 -14.26 24.00 40.60
C ASN A 236 -12.94 23.30 40.95
N GLY A 237 -12.16 22.83 39.96
CA GLY A 237 -10.91 22.11 40.14
C GLY A 237 -11.07 20.61 40.40
N ASN A 238 -12.27 20.02 40.20
CA ASN A 238 -12.45 18.58 40.34
C ASN A 238 -12.02 17.85 39.07
N LEU A 239 -11.26 16.77 39.23
CA LEU A 239 -10.86 15.89 38.14
C LEU A 239 -11.91 14.80 37.90
N ARG A 240 -12.26 14.56 36.63
CA ARG A 240 -13.09 13.43 36.20
C ARG A 240 -12.54 12.80 34.92
N GLU A 241 -12.77 11.50 34.76
CA GLU A 241 -12.49 10.78 33.52
C GLU A 241 -13.77 10.71 32.67
N VAL A 242 -13.64 11.02 31.39
CA VAL A 242 -14.71 10.95 30.39
C VAL A 242 -14.33 9.95 29.33
N GLU A 243 -15.21 8.98 29.04
CA GLU A 243 -14.98 8.02 27.98
C GLU A 243 -15.13 8.70 26.63
N THR A 244 -14.02 8.80 25.89
CA THR A 244 -13.99 9.39 24.55
C THR A 244 -14.05 8.36 23.45
N GLN A 245 -13.72 7.10 23.75
CA GLN A 245 -13.99 5.98 22.87
C GLN A 245 -14.32 4.73 23.67
N PRO A 246 -15.39 4.00 23.34
CA PRO A 246 -15.73 2.77 24.01
C PRO A 246 -14.79 1.62 23.61
N LEU A 247 -14.87 0.53 24.38
CA LEU A 247 -14.30 -0.75 23.97
C LEU A 247 -14.78 -1.10 22.55
N THR A 248 -13.85 -1.38 21.66
CA THR A 248 -14.13 -1.57 20.23
C THR A 248 -13.59 -2.92 19.76
N ASN A 249 -14.43 -3.67 19.04
CA ASN A 249 -14.12 -4.96 18.48
C ASN A 249 -14.10 -4.89 16.94
N TYR A 250 -12.95 -5.16 16.35
CA TYR A 250 -12.68 -5.10 14.92
C TYR A 250 -12.62 -6.50 14.33
N ASN A 251 -13.37 -6.74 13.25
CA ASN A 251 -13.52 -8.04 12.63
C ASN A 251 -13.31 -7.97 11.11
N ILE A 252 -12.67 -8.98 10.54
CA ILE A 252 -12.63 -9.18 9.09
C ILE A 252 -12.91 -10.65 8.79
N LEU A 253 -13.79 -10.89 7.83
CA LEU A 253 -14.06 -12.21 7.26
C LEU A 253 -13.79 -12.17 5.77
N VAL A 254 -13.00 -13.13 5.27
CA VAL A 254 -12.62 -13.23 3.87
C VAL A 254 -12.84 -14.65 3.37
N PHE A 255 -13.51 -14.77 2.23
CA PHE A 255 -13.55 -15.98 1.40
C PHE A 255 -13.00 -15.64 0.02
N ASP A 256 -11.87 -16.21 -0.38
CA ASP A 256 -11.19 -15.95 -1.65
C ASP A 256 -11.00 -17.24 -2.42
N GLN A 257 -11.87 -17.52 -3.40
CA GLN A 257 -11.78 -18.72 -4.22
C GLN A 257 -10.82 -18.48 -5.39
N SER A 258 -9.72 -19.23 -5.45
CA SER A 258 -8.87 -19.29 -6.65
C SER A 258 -9.58 -20.06 -7.77
N LEU A 259 -9.50 -19.52 -8.98
CA LEU A 259 -10.08 -20.06 -10.20
C LEU A 259 -8.97 -20.25 -11.24
N LYS A 260 -9.31 -20.89 -12.37
CA LYS A 260 -8.35 -21.13 -13.46
C LYS A 260 -7.79 -19.82 -14.02
N ASN A 261 -6.61 -19.90 -14.65
CA ASN A 261 -5.94 -18.78 -15.29
C ASN A 261 -5.62 -17.62 -14.33
N ASN A 262 -5.23 -17.89 -13.08
CA ASN A 262 -4.98 -16.83 -12.10
C ASN A 262 -6.20 -15.91 -11.87
N SER A 263 -7.40 -16.51 -11.93
CA SER A 263 -8.66 -15.82 -11.66
C SER A 263 -9.07 -16.02 -10.20
N SER A 264 -9.96 -15.19 -9.67
CA SER A 264 -10.51 -15.34 -8.33
C SER A 264 -11.90 -14.71 -8.19
N ALA A 265 -12.65 -15.21 -7.21
CA ALA A 265 -13.85 -14.56 -6.69
C ALA A 265 -13.68 -14.41 -5.18
N THR A 266 -13.95 -13.22 -4.64
CA THR A 266 -13.68 -12.89 -3.25
C THR A 266 -14.92 -12.25 -2.62
N PHE A 267 -15.30 -12.73 -1.45
CA PHE A 267 -16.14 -12.00 -0.51
C PHE A 267 -15.26 -11.52 0.64
N ILE A 268 -15.41 -10.26 1.01
CA ILE A 268 -14.81 -9.71 2.22
C ILE A 268 -15.84 -8.89 2.98
N ASN A 269 -15.86 -9.05 4.30
CA ASN A 269 -16.63 -8.22 5.22
C ASN A 269 -15.71 -7.68 6.30
N THR A 270 -15.79 -6.38 6.56
CA THR A 270 -15.19 -5.74 7.72
C THR A 270 -16.29 -5.25 8.64
N ASN A 271 -16.13 -5.47 9.94
CA ASN A 271 -17.12 -5.07 10.93
C ASN A 271 -16.43 -4.49 12.17
N VAL A 272 -16.91 -3.32 12.61
CA VAL A 272 -16.49 -2.66 13.84
C VAL A 272 -17.70 -2.57 14.75
N LEU A 273 -17.60 -3.20 15.90
CA LEU A 273 -18.62 -3.20 16.94
C LEU A 273 -18.12 -2.39 18.13
N ARG A 274 -18.92 -1.45 18.60
CA ARG A 274 -18.58 -0.60 19.73
C ARG A 274 -19.54 -0.86 20.88
N GLN A 275 -19.01 -0.84 22.10
CA GLN A 275 -19.85 -0.95 23.29
C GLN A 275 -20.62 0.36 23.51
N GLY A 276 -21.87 0.26 23.96
CA GLY A 276 -22.68 1.42 24.37
C GLY A 276 -23.46 2.06 23.21
N SER A 277 -23.48 3.40 23.17
CA SER A 277 -24.27 4.20 22.22
C SER A 277 -23.49 4.67 20.98
N ALA A 278 -22.19 4.39 20.90
CA ALA A 278 -21.40 4.69 19.72
C ALA A 278 -21.91 3.89 18.51
N TYR A 279 -21.77 4.46 17.30
CA TYR A 279 -22.22 3.78 16.10
C TYR A 279 -21.35 2.56 15.76
N ASP A 280 -21.97 1.55 15.18
CA ASP A 280 -21.30 0.39 14.58
C ASP A 280 -21.08 0.61 13.08
N ALA A 281 -20.03 0.00 12.53
CA ALA A 281 -19.72 0.09 11.11
C ALA A 281 -19.59 -1.30 10.47
N ASN A 282 -20.09 -1.42 9.25
CA ASN A 282 -19.91 -2.61 8.41
C ASN A 282 -19.58 -2.20 6.98
N VAL A 283 -18.61 -2.88 6.36
CA VAL A 283 -18.36 -2.78 4.92
C VAL A 283 -18.30 -4.17 4.33
N SER A 284 -19.15 -4.44 3.35
CA SER A 284 -19.18 -5.69 2.60
C SER A 284 -18.71 -5.45 1.18
N ALA A 285 -17.91 -6.38 0.63
CA ALA A 285 -17.54 -6.33 -0.78
C ALA A 285 -17.54 -7.70 -1.45
N LEU A 286 -17.97 -7.69 -2.71
CA LEU A 286 -17.86 -8.79 -3.66
C LEU A 286 -16.88 -8.36 -4.74
N LEU A 287 -15.77 -9.09 -4.85
CA LEU A 287 -14.69 -8.80 -5.77
C LEU A 287 -14.52 -9.97 -6.74
N PHE A 288 -14.07 -9.66 -7.94
CA PHE A 288 -13.75 -10.66 -8.95
C PHE A 288 -12.49 -10.26 -9.71
N ASN A 289 -11.76 -11.26 -10.17
CA ASN A 289 -10.66 -11.11 -11.10
C ASN A 289 -10.72 -12.27 -12.08
N LEU A 290 -11.02 -12.00 -13.34
CA LEU A 290 -11.25 -13.00 -14.36
C LEU A 290 -10.25 -12.79 -15.48
N ASN A 291 -9.42 -13.80 -15.73
CA ASN A 291 -8.42 -13.82 -16.78
C ASN A 291 -8.76 -14.92 -17.79
N ASN A 292 -8.57 -14.62 -19.07
CA ASN A 292 -8.73 -15.62 -20.11
C ASN A 292 -7.56 -16.63 -20.11
N LYS A 293 -7.69 -17.70 -20.90
CA LYS A 293 -6.60 -18.66 -21.11
C LYS A 293 -5.37 -17.93 -21.67
N GLY A 294 -4.22 -18.07 -21.01
CA GLY A 294 -2.97 -17.38 -21.36
C GLY A 294 -2.84 -15.95 -20.84
N ASN A 295 -3.72 -15.50 -19.94
CA ASN A 295 -3.66 -14.20 -19.25
C ASN A 295 -3.53 -12.99 -20.19
N LYS A 296 -4.15 -13.06 -21.37
CA LYS A 296 -4.09 -12.00 -22.40
C LYS A 296 -5.12 -10.90 -22.17
N TYR A 297 -6.32 -11.28 -21.73
CA TYR A 297 -7.41 -10.36 -21.41
C TYR A 297 -7.86 -10.58 -19.97
N PHE A 298 -8.28 -9.50 -19.34
CA PHE A 298 -8.77 -9.51 -17.97
C PHE A 298 -10.06 -8.69 -17.84
N VAL A 299 -10.88 -9.07 -16.87
CA VAL A 299 -11.96 -8.26 -16.28
C VAL A 299 -11.86 -8.45 -14.78
N ASN A 300 -11.63 -7.39 -14.02
CA ASN A 300 -11.58 -7.43 -12.56
C ASN A 300 -12.28 -6.20 -11.96
N GLY A 301 -12.61 -6.28 -10.68
CA GLY A 301 -13.39 -5.25 -10.04
C GLY A 301 -14.15 -5.78 -8.84
N GLY A 302 -15.16 -5.01 -8.43
CA GLY A 302 -16.04 -5.40 -7.35
C GLY A 302 -16.98 -4.29 -6.92
N GLY A 303 -18.04 -4.68 -6.21
CA GLY A 303 -18.96 -3.76 -5.54
C GLY A 303 -18.71 -3.78 -4.04
N LYS A 304 -18.84 -2.62 -3.40
CA LYS A 304 -18.69 -2.39 -1.97
C LYS A 304 -19.92 -1.67 -1.45
N MET A 305 -20.34 -2.02 -0.24
CA MET A 305 -21.42 -1.36 0.49
C MET A 305 -20.94 -1.04 1.90
N SER A 306 -20.96 0.23 2.28
CA SER A 306 -20.78 0.66 3.66
C SER A 306 -22.13 0.81 4.35
N TYR A 307 -22.19 0.47 5.62
CA TYR A 307 -23.37 0.60 6.47
C TYR A 307 -22.92 1.04 7.86
N LEU A 308 -23.29 2.27 8.22
CA LEU A 308 -23.10 2.84 9.55
C LEU A 308 -24.43 2.77 10.31
N ARG A 309 -24.38 2.29 11.56
CA ARG A 309 -25.56 2.10 12.41
C ARG A 309 -25.33 2.75 13.78
N GLY A 310 -25.92 3.91 14.00
CA GLY A 310 -25.99 4.56 15.31
C GLY A 310 -27.38 5.13 15.57
N ASN A 311 -27.45 6.36 16.08
CA ASN A 311 -28.71 7.12 16.17
C ASN A 311 -29.34 7.34 14.79
N GLU A 312 -28.50 7.56 13.78
CA GLU A 312 -28.88 7.58 12.38
C GLU A 312 -28.19 6.41 11.65
N THR A 313 -28.77 6.00 10.53
CA THR A 313 -28.17 5.00 9.64
C THR A 313 -27.73 5.64 8.34
N SER A 314 -26.57 5.24 7.85
CA SER A 314 -26.05 5.69 6.55
C SER A 314 -25.58 4.49 5.75
N THR A 315 -26.07 4.39 4.51
CA THR A 315 -25.67 3.36 3.56
C THR A 315 -25.08 4.04 2.33
N GLY A 316 -23.91 3.58 1.90
CA GLY A 316 -23.26 4.06 0.70
C GLY A 316 -22.65 2.93 -0.12
N TYR A 317 -22.41 3.23 -1.40
CA TYR A 317 -21.99 2.27 -2.40
C TYR A 317 -20.78 2.76 -3.17
N SER A 318 -19.88 1.82 -3.45
CA SER A 318 -18.75 2.03 -4.35
C SER A 318 -18.57 0.83 -5.27
N TYR A 319 -18.09 1.06 -6.48
CA TYR A 319 -17.64 -0.03 -7.33
C TYR A 319 -16.35 0.31 -8.07
N THR A 320 -15.66 -0.74 -8.50
CA THR A 320 -14.55 -0.66 -9.43
C THR A 320 -14.79 -1.64 -10.55
N LEU A 321 -14.57 -1.21 -11.79
CA LEU A 321 -14.56 -2.07 -12.98
C LEU A 321 -13.30 -1.80 -13.78
N ARG A 322 -12.52 -2.84 -14.03
CA ARG A 322 -11.33 -2.79 -14.87
C ARG A 322 -11.39 -3.91 -15.88
N LEU A 323 -11.08 -3.60 -17.12
CA LEU A 323 -10.98 -4.60 -18.17
C LEU A 323 -9.97 -4.18 -19.22
N GLY A 324 -9.40 -5.16 -19.93
CA GLY A 324 -8.39 -4.83 -20.92
C GLY A 324 -7.64 -6.01 -21.49
N LYS A 325 -6.62 -5.67 -22.29
CA LYS A 325 -5.63 -6.57 -22.87
C LYS A 325 -4.26 -6.26 -22.25
N GLN A 326 -3.67 -7.23 -21.56
CA GLN A 326 -2.45 -7.07 -20.76
C GLN A 326 -1.23 -7.84 -21.30
N SER A 327 -1.33 -8.41 -22.50
CA SER A 327 -0.26 -9.22 -23.11
C SER A 327 -0.10 -8.95 -24.61
N GLY A 328 1.13 -9.14 -25.10
CA GLY A 328 1.55 -8.85 -26.47
C GLY A 328 2.00 -7.40 -26.65
N ASN A 329 2.35 -7.03 -27.89
CA ASN A 329 2.90 -5.70 -28.19
C ASN A 329 1.91 -4.57 -27.88
N PHE A 330 0.66 -4.69 -28.34
CA PHE A 330 -0.39 -3.71 -28.07
C PHE A 330 -1.19 -4.11 -26.83
N THR A 331 -1.26 -3.25 -25.83
CA THR A 331 -2.04 -3.44 -24.59
C THR A 331 -3.00 -2.27 -24.43
N TRP A 332 -4.11 -2.50 -23.75
CA TRP A 332 -5.06 -1.44 -23.43
C TRP A 332 -5.84 -1.79 -22.17
N SER A 333 -6.32 -0.79 -21.47
CA SER A 333 -7.16 -0.94 -20.29
C SER A 333 -8.22 0.14 -20.20
N TYR A 334 -9.36 -0.21 -19.63
CA TYR A 334 -10.38 0.71 -19.15
C TYR A 334 -10.55 0.47 -17.65
N ASN A 335 -10.52 1.53 -16.85
CA ASN A 335 -10.73 1.51 -15.41
C ASN A 335 -11.80 2.55 -15.06
N GLN A 336 -12.85 2.13 -14.37
CA GLN A 336 -13.87 3.00 -13.82
C GLN A 336 -13.99 2.76 -12.32
N VAL A 337 -13.96 3.83 -11.54
CA VAL A 337 -14.16 3.80 -10.09
C VAL A 337 -15.29 4.76 -9.76
N TYR A 338 -16.23 4.30 -8.95
CA TYR A 338 -17.37 5.07 -8.51
C TYR A 338 -17.49 4.99 -6.98
N ALA A 339 -17.84 6.10 -6.36
CA ALA A 339 -18.34 6.16 -5.00
C ALA A 339 -19.48 7.17 -4.97
N ASP A 340 -20.62 6.80 -4.38
CA ASP A 340 -21.69 7.75 -4.11
C ASP A 340 -21.30 8.73 -2.99
N ASP A 341 -22.19 9.64 -2.62
CA ASP A 341 -21.95 10.66 -1.59
C ASP A 341 -22.07 10.17 -0.15
N LYS A 342 -22.32 8.86 0.06
CA LYS A 342 -22.51 8.25 1.38
C LYS A 342 -21.53 7.13 1.69
N PHE A 343 -20.78 6.65 0.70
CA PHE A 343 -19.82 5.57 0.89
C PHE A 343 -18.73 6.00 1.85
N ASP A 344 -18.55 5.22 2.93
CA ASP A 344 -17.61 5.51 4.00
C ASP A 344 -17.05 4.18 4.58
N PRO A 345 -15.80 3.82 4.24
CA PRO A 345 -15.11 2.67 4.80
C PRO A 345 -14.21 3.03 6.00
N SER A 346 -14.22 4.26 6.50
CA SER A 346 -13.18 4.82 7.37
C SER A 346 -12.96 4.05 8.67
N ASP A 347 -13.98 3.38 9.23
CA ASP A 347 -13.85 2.63 10.48
C ASP A 347 -12.83 1.47 10.45
N MET A 348 -12.61 0.87 9.28
CA MET A 348 -11.61 -0.19 9.09
C MET A 348 -10.65 0.08 7.93
N GLY A 349 -11.06 0.86 6.95
CA GLY A 349 -10.30 1.19 5.76
C GLY A 349 -9.68 2.59 5.81
N PHE A 350 -8.93 2.88 4.75
CA PHE A 350 -8.43 4.22 4.48
C PHE A 350 -9.46 4.97 3.63
N PHE A 351 -9.77 6.20 3.98
CA PHE A 351 -10.78 7.00 3.30
C PHE A 351 -10.23 8.39 2.97
N THR A 352 -10.56 8.89 1.77
CA THR A 352 -10.15 10.23 1.33
C THR A 352 -11.39 11.03 1.03
N ASN A 353 -12.09 10.65 -0.03
CA ASN A 353 -13.33 11.27 -0.45
C ASN A 353 -14.32 10.24 -1.00
N ASN A 354 -15.55 10.70 -1.15
CA ASN A 354 -16.61 10.00 -1.84
C ASN A 354 -17.19 10.93 -2.93
N ASN A 355 -18.34 10.59 -3.50
CA ASN A 355 -19.04 11.39 -4.51
C ASN A 355 -18.22 11.66 -5.80
N PHE A 356 -17.73 10.61 -6.43
CA PHE A 356 -16.99 10.71 -7.69
C PHE A 356 -17.26 9.54 -8.63
N LEU A 357 -17.03 9.79 -9.92
CA LEU A 357 -16.95 8.81 -10.98
C LEU A 357 -15.69 9.09 -11.80
N ASP A 358 -14.67 8.29 -11.56
CA ASP A 358 -13.38 8.38 -12.22
C ASP A 358 -13.26 7.34 -13.32
N GLN A 359 -12.72 7.76 -14.45
CA GLN A 359 -12.50 6.92 -15.62
C GLN A 359 -11.07 7.11 -16.11
N ARG A 360 -10.39 6.01 -16.44
CA ARG A 360 -9.09 6.01 -17.09
C ARG A 360 -9.07 5.01 -18.22
N ILE A 361 -8.60 5.44 -19.38
CA ILE A 361 -8.27 4.56 -20.50
C ILE A 361 -6.76 4.61 -20.71
N GLY A 362 -6.13 3.45 -20.78
CA GLY A 362 -4.70 3.31 -21.08
C GLY A 362 -4.49 2.53 -22.36
N PHE A 363 -3.47 2.92 -23.12
CA PHE A 363 -2.96 2.22 -24.29
C PHE A 363 -1.46 2.07 -24.15
N GLY A 364 -0.93 0.93 -24.56
CA GLY A 364 0.51 0.66 -24.57
C GLY A 364 0.93 -0.04 -25.84
N TYR A 365 2.07 0.35 -26.42
CA TYR A 365 2.69 -0.35 -27.54
C TYR A 365 4.17 -0.63 -27.25
N ASN A 366 4.45 -1.90 -26.95
CA ASN A 366 5.75 -2.39 -26.51
C ASN A 366 6.39 -3.29 -27.57
N ILE A 367 7.64 -2.99 -27.93
CA ILE A 367 8.47 -3.79 -28.83
C ILE A 367 9.54 -4.50 -28.00
N TYR A 368 9.25 -5.76 -27.68
CA TYR A 368 10.12 -6.61 -26.85
C TYR A 368 11.27 -7.25 -27.61
N LYS A 369 11.17 -7.36 -28.95
CA LYS A 369 12.23 -7.94 -29.78
C LYS A 369 13.25 -6.86 -30.15
N PRO A 370 14.53 -7.04 -29.81
CA PRO A 370 15.57 -6.10 -30.21
C PRO A 370 15.68 -5.95 -31.73
N SER A 371 15.98 -4.75 -32.21
CA SER A 371 16.28 -4.46 -33.63
C SER A 371 17.76 -4.08 -33.78
N LYS A 372 18.14 -3.46 -34.91
CA LYS A 372 19.52 -3.03 -35.20
C LYS A 372 20.03 -1.96 -34.22
N TRP A 373 19.17 -1.06 -33.76
CA TRP A 373 19.57 0.13 -32.98
C TRP A 373 18.96 0.23 -31.57
N TYR A 374 17.91 -0.54 -31.27
CA TYR A 374 17.30 -0.62 -29.93
C TYR A 374 17.24 -2.05 -29.39
N ASN A 375 17.18 -2.15 -28.07
CA ASN A 375 16.90 -3.36 -27.32
C ASN A 375 15.44 -3.45 -26.88
N GLU A 376 14.81 -2.32 -26.60
CA GLU A 376 13.45 -2.23 -26.09
C GLU A 376 12.86 -0.87 -26.46
N TRP A 377 11.58 -0.85 -26.82
CA TRP A 377 10.84 0.38 -27.09
C TRP A 377 9.44 0.23 -26.51
N GLN A 378 9.07 1.13 -25.61
CA GLN A 378 7.77 1.18 -24.97
C GLN A 378 7.11 2.51 -25.26
N ASN A 379 5.81 2.49 -25.53
CA ASN A 379 5.01 3.68 -25.74
C ASN A 379 3.76 3.54 -24.89
N TRP A 380 3.32 4.62 -24.28
CA TRP A 380 2.09 4.65 -23.50
C TRP A 380 1.29 5.91 -23.80
N PHE A 381 -0.01 5.79 -23.62
CA PHE A 381 -0.94 6.90 -23.64
C PHE A 381 -2.07 6.58 -22.67
N ASN A 382 -2.41 7.53 -21.81
CA ASN A 382 -3.48 7.45 -20.84
C ASN A 382 -4.34 8.70 -20.98
N THR A 383 -5.65 8.50 -20.81
CA THR A 383 -6.59 9.59 -20.60
C THR A 383 -7.35 9.32 -19.32
N SER A 384 -7.57 10.36 -18.53
CA SER A 384 -8.38 10.34 -17.31
C SER A 384 -9.51 11.36 -17.42
N TYR A 385 -10.66 11.01 -16.87
CA TYR A 385 -11.81 11.88 -16.74
C TYR A 385 -12.47 11.65 -15.38
N SER A 386 -12.75 12.73 -14.66
CA SER A 386 -13.41 12.69 -13.36
C SER A 386 -14.60 13.63 -13.35
N ARG A 387 -15.67 13.20 -12.67
CA ARG A 387 -16.87 14.00 -12.38
C ARG A 387 -17.44 13.57 -11.04
N ARG A 388 -18.24 14.42 -10.40
CA ARG A 388 -19.01 14.03 -9.23
C ARG A 388 -19.99 12.91 -9.58
N ALA A 389 -20.30 12.05 -8.61
CA ALA A 389 -21.37 11.08 -8.76
C ALA A 389 -22.73 11.79 -8.84
N ALA A 390 -22.97 12.74 -7.92
CA ALA A 390 -24.13 13.62 -7.89
C ALA A 390 -23.72 15.06 -7.50
N PRO A 391 -24.14 16.11 -8.25
CA PRO A 391 -25.08 16.08 -9.40
C PRO A 391 -24.44 15.77 -10.76
N GLY A 392 -23.19 15.30 -10.82
CA GLY A 392 -22.52 14.97 -12.09
C GLY A 392 -21.56 16.03 -12.60
N ASP A 393 -21.21 17.02 -11.77
CA ASP A 393 -20.33 18.12 -12.17
C ASP A 393 -18.95 17.64 -12.61
N TYR A 394 -18.44 18.22 -13.69
CA TYR A 394 -17.08 17.97 -14.17
C TYR A 394 -16.04 18.30 -13.10
N GLN A 395 -15.08 17.40 -12.87
CA GLN A 395 -13.96 17.59 -11.94
C GLN A 395 -12.65 17.80 -12.68
N SER A 396 -12.24 16.87 -13.55
CA SER A 396 -10.96 16.98 -14.24
C SER A 396 -10.90 16.14 -15.52
N PHE A 397 -9.98 16.50 -16.40
CA PHE A 397 -9.61 15.75 -17.58
C PHE A 397 -8.11 15.85 -17.78
N GLY A 398 -7.46 14.71 -17.98
CA GLY A 398 -6.02 14.61 -18.15
C GLY A 398 -5.65 13.72 -19.32
N LEU A 399 -4.53 14.05 -19.95
CA LEU A 399 -3.84 13.24 -20.95
C LEU A 399 -2.40 13.06 -20.50
N GLU A 400 -1.92 11.83 -20.54
CA GLU A 400 -0.52 11.47 -20.25
C GLU A 400 -0.05 10.56 -21.38
N GLY A 401 1.14 10.79 -21.92
CA GLY A 401 1.69 9.89 -22.93
C GLY A 401 3.18 10.04 -23.05
N GLY A 402 3.83 8.99 -23.55
CA GLY A 402 5.27 9.00 -23.61
C GLY A 402 5.85 7.84 -24.41
N SER A 403 7.16 7.92 -24.57
CA SER A 403 7.94 6.92 -25.31
C SER A 403 9.28 6.72 -24.63
N TYR A 404 9.60 5.46 -24.33
CA TYR A 404 10.86 5.03 -23.76
C TYR A 404 11.59 4.12 -24.75
N VAL A 405 12.86 4.40 -25.01
CA VAL A 405 13.71 3.55 -25.84
C VAL A 405 14.99 3.21 -25.08
N ARG A 406 15.33 1.91 -25.03
CA ARG A 406 16.66 1.44 -24.63
C ARG A 406 17.48 1.09 -25.86
N PHE A 407 18.59 1.78 -26.05
CA PHE A 407 19.53 1.57 -27.15
C PHE A 407 20.42 0.33 -26.91
N LYS A 408 21.15 -0.08 -27.95
CA LYS A 408 22.08 -1.22 -27.90
C LYS A 408 23.18 -1.10 -26.86
N ASN A 409 23.69 0.11 -26.65
CA ASN A 409 24.71 0.43 -25.66
C ASN A 409 24.17 0.54 -24.22
N LEU A 410 22.88 0.22 -24.00
CA LEU A 410 22.14 0.31 -22.73
C LEU A 410 21.92 1.73 -22.20
N TRP A 411 22.17 2.74 -23.01
CA TRP A 411 21.57 4.06 -22.78
C TRP A 411 20.08 3.97 -23.03
N SER A 412 19.32 4.85 -22.39
CA SER A 412 17.92 5.06 -22.71
C SER A 412 17.56 6.52 -22.83
N ALA A 413 16.53 6.78 -23.62
CA ALA A 413 15.87 8.06 -23.75
C ALA A 413 14.39 7.88 -23.47
N GLU A 414 13.79 8.87 -22.82
CA GLU A 414 12.38 8.88 -22.47
C GLU A 414 11.81 10.27 -22.72
N ILE A 415 10.65 10.32 -23.36
CA ILE A 415 9.84 11.54 -23.49
C ILE A 415 8.50 11.33 -22.81
N ASP A 416 8.11 12.31 -22.01
CA ASP A 416 6.85 12.35 -21.27
C ASP A 416 6.08 13.60 -21.63
N LEU A 417 4.78 13.45 -21.85
CA LEU A 417 3.83 14.51 -22.11
C LEU A 417 2.69 14.37 -21.11
N ASN A 418 2.35 15.46 -20.42
CA ASN A 418 1.18 15.54 -19.57
C ASN A 418 0.41 16.80 -19.91
N TYR A 419 -0.90 16.69 -20.01
CA TYR A 419 -1.82 17.81 -20.18
C TYR A 419 -2.98 17.63 -19.21
N ASP A 420 -3.17 18.59 -18.32
CA ASP A 420 -4.34 18.68 -17.46
C ASP A 420 -5.17 19.87 -17.94
N ALA A 421 -6.42 19.61 -18.31
CA ALA A 421 -7.38 20.68 -18.57
C ALA A 421 -7.69 21.45 -17.28
N LYS A 422 -8.33 22.62 -17.42
CA LYS A 422 -8.96 23.30 -16.28
C LYS A 422 -9.81 22.31 -15.49
N ALA A 423 -9.74 22.36 -14.17
CA ALA A 423 -10.42 21.43 -13.29
C ALA A 423 -11.19 22.15 -12.17
N ASN A 424 -12.18 21.45 -11.62
CA ASN A 424 -12.98 21.88 -10.47
C ASN A 424 -12.64 20.97 -9.30
N ASP A 425 -11.95 21.52 -8.31
CA ASP A 425 -11.70 20.85 -7.04
C ASP A 425 -12.78 21.26 -6.04
N PHE A 426 -13.62 20.30 -5.68
CA PHE A 426 -14.73 20.47 -4.73
C PHE A 426 -14.33 20.22 -3.28
N TYR A 427 -13.09 19.76 -3.03
CA TYR A 427 -12.64 19.30 -1.73
C TYR A 427 -11.59 20.23 -1.12
N GLU A 428 -10.81 20.95 -1.94
CA GLU A 428 -9.75 21.84 -1.46
C GLU A 428 -10.26 23.03 -0.63
N ALA A 429 -11.39 23.63 -1.03
CA ALA A 429 -11.90 24.85 -0.39
C ALA A 429 -12.75 24.53 0.85
N ARG A 430 -12.31 25.03 2.02
CA ARG A 430 -12.92 24.75 3.34
C ARG A 430 -14.22 25.52 3.63
N ASN A 431 -14.63 26.43 2.75
CA ASN A 431 -15.81 27.29 2.91
C ASN A 431 -16.94 26.96 1.92
N GLY A 432 -16.90 25.80 1.27
CA GLY A 432 -17.89 25.39 0.26
C GLY A 432 -17.72 26.05 -1.12
N GLN A 433 -16.64 26.81 -1.33
CA GLN A 433 -16.27 27.29 -2.67
C GLN A 433 -15.67 26.14 -3.50
N ILE A 434 -15.43 26.41 -4.79
CA ILE A 434 -14.80 25.45 -5.70
C ILE A 434 -13.46 26.05 -6.11
N TYR A 435 -12.37 25.32 -5.89
CA TYR A 435 -11.07 25.73 -6.40
C TYR A 435 -10.98 25.39 -7.90
N LYS A 436 -10.71 26.41 -8.72
CA LYS A 436 -10.55 26.26 -10.17
C LYS A 436 -9.08 26.00 -10.47
N ALA A 437 -8.70 24.73 -10.49
CA ALA A 437 -7.35 24.33 -10.85
C ALA A 437 -7.07 24.73 -12.31
N PRO A 438 -5.98 25.47 -12.56
CA PRO A 438 -5.68 25.97 -13.89
C PRO A 438 -5.18 24.85 -14.81
N GLU A 439 -5.38 25.06 -16.10
CA GLU A 439 -4.81 24.21 -17.14
C GLU A 439 -3.28 24.18 -17.05
N ASN A 440 -2.70 22.99 -17.24
CA ASN A 440 -1.27 22.81 -17.23
C ASN A 440 -0.81 21.84 -18.33
N PHE A 441 0.37 22.09 -18.87
CA PHE A 441 1.04 21.23 -19.82
C PHE A 441 2.47 21.00 -19.35
N THR A 442 2.94 19.76 -19.45
CA THR A 442 4.31 19.37 -19.11
C THR A 442 4.89 18.52 -20.22
N ILE A 443 6.12 18.80 -20.60
CA ILE A 443 6.96 17.92 -21.42
C ILE A 443 8.27 17.63 -20.68
N GLY A 444 8.66 16.37 -20.61
CA GLY A 444 9.92 15.93 -20.04
C GLY A 444 10.72 15.13 -21.08
N LEU A 445 12.03 15.35 -21.12
CA LEU A 445 12.99 14.52 -21.83
C LEU A 445 14.03 14.03 -20.83
N TYR A 446 14.23 12.72 -20.75
CA TYR A 446 15.19 12.08 -19.87
C TYR A 446 16.19 11.29 -20.69
N ILE A 447 17.47 11.42 -20.36
CA ILE A 447 18.56 10.63 -20.94
C ILE A 447 19.27 9.91 -19.80
N ASN A 448 19.23 8.58 -19.84
CA ASN A 448 19.82 7.74 -18.81
C ASN A 448 20.98 6.94 -19.41
N PRO A 449 22.16 6.94 -18.76
CA PRO A 449 23.30 6.21 -19.26
C PRO A 449 23.26 4.74 -18.88
N ASN A 450 24.16 3.98 -19.51
CA ASN A 450 24.53 2.67 -19.01
C ASN A 450 25.30 2.77 -17.68
N ARG A 451 24.61 2.56 -16.55
CA ARG A 451 25.18 2.60 -15.19
C ARG A 451 26.22 1.52 -14.90
N ALA A 452 26.40 0.53 -15.78
CA ALA A 452 27.48 -0.44 -15.63
C ALA A 452 28.86 0.17 -15.90
N LYS A 453 28.93 1.27 -16.66
CA LYS A 453 30.19 1.95 -16.99
C LYS A 453 30.69 2.76 -15.80
N ALA A 454 32.01 2.70 -15.57
CA ALA A 454 32.69 3.39 -14.48
C ALA A 454 32.41 4.90 -14.49
N TYR A 455 32.48 5.51 -15.68
CA TYR A 455 31.95 6.84 -15.92
C TYR A 455 30.59 6.76 -16.60
N ASN A 456 29.60 7.47 -16.06
CA ASN A 456 28.27 7.58 -16.65
C ASN A 456 27.65 8.95 -16.33
N PHE A 457 26.91 9.50 -17.28
CA PHE A 457 26.26 10.79 -17.13
C PHE A 457 24.88 10.78 -17.77
N GLY A 458 23.97 11.58 -17.23
CA GLY A 458 22.62 11.67 -17.73
C GLY A 458 21.90 12.84 -17.10
N GLY A 459 20.61 12.91 -17.31
CA GLY A 459 19.85 14.04 -16.82
C GLY A 459 18.46 14.11 -17.44
N ASN A 460 17.80 15.21 -17.17
CA ASN A 460 16.53 15.53 -17.79
C ASN A 460 16.41 17.02 -18.07
N VAL A 461 15.52 17.32 -19.01
CA VAL A 461 14.99 18.65 -19.25
C VAL A 461 13.48 18.53 -19.17
N ARG A 462 12.87 19.28 -18.28
CA ARG A 462 11.42 19.34 -18.13
C ARG A 462 10.96 20.78 -18.29
N TYR A 463 9.94 20.97 -19.11
CA TYR A 463 9.22 22.23 -19.27
C TYR A 463 7.80 22.04 -18.78
N ARG A 464 7.31 23.00 -18.00
CA ARG A 464 5.92 23.09 -17.57
C ARG A 464 5.39 24.48 -17.88
N GLU A 465 4.21 24.50 -18.49
CA GLU A 465 3.41 25.69 -18.72
C GLU A 465 2.13 25.59 -17.92
N GLN A 466 1.78 26.65 -17.21
CA GLN A 466 0.54 26.79 -16.49
C GLN A 466 -0.19 28.02 -16.98
N GLN A 467 -1.48 27.88 -17.26
CA GLN A 467 -2.27 28.97 -17.79
C GLN A 467 -2.38 30.15 -16.82
N LEU A 468 -2.45 29.87 -15.52
CA LEU A 468 -2.49 30.89 -14.47
C LEU A 468 -1.23 31.76 -14.54
N PHE A 469 -1.42 33.07 -14.72
CA PHE A 469 -0.37 34.08 -14.91
C PHE A 469 0.62 33.79 -16.06
N LYS A 470 0.29 32.87 -16.98
CA LYS A 470 1.22 32.37 -18.01
C LYS A 470 2.53 31.87 -17.39
N GLY A 471 2.42 31.14 -16.28
CA GLY A 471 3.54 30.58 -15.55
C GLY A 471 4.37 29.61 -16.42
N LYS A 472 5.68 29.76 -16.41
CA LYS A 472 6.64 28.85 -17.06
C LYS A 472 7.69 28.37 -16.08
N SER A 473 7.84 27.06 -16.00
CA SER A 473 8.81 26.41 -15.13
C SER A 473 9.68 25.50 -15.97
N TYR A 474 10.98 25.53 -15.70
CA TYR A 474 11.94 24.63 -16.30
C TYR A 474 12.65 23.88 -15.18
N ASN A 475 12.95 22.62 -15.43
CA ASN A 475 13.84 21.83 -14.58
C ASN A 475 14.92 21.24 -15.49
N PHE A 476 16.16 21.65 -15.25
CA PHE A 476 17.34 21.10 -15.89
C PHE A 476 18.10 20.33 -14.83
N TYR A 477 18.12 19.01 -14.95
CA TYR A 477 18.88 18.14 -14.08
C TYR A 477 19.97 17.45 -14.89
N LEU A 478 21.21 17.55 -14.43
CA LEU A 478 22.35 16.85 -15.01
C LEU A 478 23.10 16.16 -13.88
N PHE A 479 23.45 14.89 -14.07
CA PHE A 479 24.33 14.18 -13.16
C PHE A 479 25.50 13.55 -13.90
N GLN A 480 26.61 13.40 -13.18
CA GLN A 480 27.77 12.63 -13.60
C GLN A 480 28.23 11.76 -12.44
N ASN A 481 28.55 10.50 -12.74
CA ASN A 481 29.09 9.56 -11.78
C ASN A 481 30.41 8.99 -12.31
N PHE A 482 31.39 8.90 -11.43
CA PHE A 482 32.67 8.26 -11.69
C PHE A 482 33.02 7.29 -10.56
N ARG A 483 32.93 5.99 -10.85
CA ARG A 483 33.38 4.92 -9.95
C ARG A 483 34.86 4.63 -10.21
N LEU A 484 35.71 5.04 -9.27
CA LEU A 484 37.15 4.78 -9.34
C LEU A 484 37.46 3.31 -9.06
N ASN A 485 36.80 2.72 -8.06
CA ASN A 485 36.89 1.30 -7.68
C ASN A 485 35.66 0.86 -6.87
N ASP A 486 35.66 -0.35 -6.31
CA ASP A 486 34.53 -0.91 -5.56
C ASP A 486 34.28 -0.25 -4.19
N LYS A 487 35.19 0.63 -3.74
CA LYS A 487 35.11 1.33 -2.46
C LYS A 487 34.86 2.83 -2.60
N ILE A 488 35.21 3.42 -3.74
CA ILE A 488 35.18 4.87 -3.96
C ILE A 488 34.48 5.19 -5.27
N ALA A 489 33.44 6.02 -5.17
CA ALA A 489 32.75 6.63 -6.30
C ALA A 489 32.48 8.11 -6.01
N PHE A 490 32.56 8.93 -7.06
CA PHE A 490 32.24 10.35 -7.03
C PHE A 490 30.97 10.59 -7.85
N GLY A 491 30.09 11.44 -7.34
CA GLY A 491 28.88 11.88 -8.02
C GLY A 491 28.80 13.40 -7.97
N LEU A 492 28.34 14.00 -9.07
CA LEU A 492 27.98 15.41 -9.14
C LEU A 492 26.56 15.50 -9.69
N ASP A 493 25.71 16.22 -8.98
CA ASP A 493 24.33 16.51 -9.35
C ASP A 493 24.15 18.02 -9.48
N LEU A 494 23.70 18.47 -10.64
CA LEU A 494 23.38 19.87 -10.93
C LEU A 494 21.88 19.95 -11.21
N ASN A 495 21.19 20.81 -10.46
CA ASN A 495 19.76 21.03 -10.61
C ASN A 495 19.49 22.53 -10.74
N PHE A 496 18.92 22.95 -11.87
CA PHE A 496 18.60 24.34 -12.17
C PHE A 496 17.11 24.48 -12.53
N ASN A 497 16.37 25.24 -11.71
CA ASN A 497 14.90 25.29 -11.75
C ASN A 497 14.34 26.71 -11.89
N PRO A 498 14.56 27.41 -13.02
CA PRO A 498 14.01 28.75 -13.18
C PRO A 498 12.49 28.69 -13.32
N ASN A 499 11.81 29.53 -12.53
CA ASN A 499 10.36 29.69 -12.53
C ASN A 499 10.02 31.14 -12.86
N TYR A 500 9.16 31.35 -13.86
CA TYR A 500 8.70 32.65 -14.32
C TYR A 500 7.20 32.75 -14.15
N ASN A 501 6.72 33.84 -13.54
CA ASN A 501 5.28 34.08 -13.29
C ASN A 501 4.58 32.91 -12.59
N TYR A 502 5.31 32.15 -11.78
CA TYR A 502 4.79 31.10 -10.92
C TYR A 502 4.52 31.68 -9.55
N VAL A 503 3.30 31.50 -9.05
CA VAL A 503 2.96 31.75 -7.65
C VAL A 503 2.96 30.39 -6.97
N ASN A 504 3.84 30.22 -5.99
CA ASN A 504 3.93 29.00 -5.18
C ASN A 504 2.71 28.83 -4.27
#